data_AF-A7S7X9-F1
#
_entry.id   AF-A7S7X9-F1
#
_cell.length_a   1.000
_cell.length_b   1.000
_cell.length_c   1.000
_cell.angle_alpha   90.00
_cell.angle_beta   90.00
_cell.angle_gamma   90.00
#
_symmetry.space_group_name_H-M   'P 1'
#
loop_
_entity.id
_entity.type
_entity.pdbx_description
1 polymer ?
#
loop_
_entity_poly.entity_id
_entity_poly.type
_entity_poly.pdbx_seq_one_letter_code
_entity_poly.pdbx_strand_id
1 'polypeptide(L)'
;REDIFTVPNLLSASRIIAAPFLGYFIVSEHYLTSVLIFGFAGITDMLDGYIARNFKNQGSMFGTVLDPMADKILMSVLTISLTVAGLLPVPLTALIISRDGLLIGASFYFRFKSLPPPKTISRYFDVNLATVELRPNFLGKANTVLQLGLVGCTLLAPLLGFVDHPYLQGYW
;
A
#
# COMPACT_ATOMS: atom_id res chain seq x y z
N ARG A 1 -11.79 -24.34 -10.09
CA ARG A 1 -12.25 -23.05 -9.53
C ARG A 1 -11.24 -22.71 -8.45
N GLU A 2 -10.52 -21.61 -8.60
CA GLU A 2 -9.65 -21.13 -7.53
C GLU A 2 -10.50 -20.72 -6.33
N ASP A 3 -10.02 -21.00 -5.13
CA ASP A 3 -10.67 -20.53 -3.92
C ASP A 3 -10.28 -19.06 -3.71
N ILE A 4 -11.27 -18.18 -3.72
CA ILE A 4 -11.09 -16.74 -3.53
C ILE A 4 -11.03 -16.42 -2.04
N PHE A 5 -11.55 -17.31 -1.18
CA PHE A 5 -11.59 -17.16 0.27
C PHE A 5 -10.38 -17.82 0.94
N THR A 6 -9.17 -17.39 0.57
CA THR A 6 -7.95 -17.78 1.28
C THR A 6 -7.68 -16.85 2.46
N VAL A 7 -6.95 -17.35 3.47
CA VAL A 7 -6.56 -16.53 4.62
C VAL A 7 -5.78 -15.27 4.20
N PRO A 8 -4.80 -15.37 3.27
CA PRO A 8 -4.11 -14.20 2.74
C PRO A 8 -5.04 -13.13 2.14
N ASN A 9 -6.01 -13.55 1.33
CA ASN A 9 -6.93 -12.62 0.67
C ASN A 9 -7.81 -11.87 1.68
N LEU A 10 -8.25 -12.57 2.74
CA LEU A 10 -9.02 -11.94 3.83
C LEU A 10 -8.19 -10.92 4.60
N LEU A 11 -6.91 -11.20 4.84
CA LEU A 11 -5.99 -10.26 5.48
C LEU A 11 -5.79 -9.01 4.60
N SER A 12 -5.56 -9.16 3.31
CA SER A 12 -5.46 -8.02 2.37
C SER A 12 -6.75 -7.21 2.27
N ALA A 13 -7.91 -7.88 2.24
CA ALA A 13 -9.21 -7.20 2.28
C ALA A 13 -9.41 -6.43 3.59
N SER A 14 -8.98 -6.98 4.73
CA SER A 14 -9.04 -6.30 6.02
C SER A 14 -8.20 -5.02 6.04
N ARG A 15 -7.05 -5.00 5.35
CA ARG A 15 -6.20 -3.81 5.22
C ARG A 15 -6.87 -2.71 4.40
N ILE A 16 -7.55 -3.08 3.30
CA ILE A 16 -8.34 -2.14 2.51
C ILE A 16 -9.44 -1.50 3.36
N ILE A 17 -10.12 -2.30 4.16
CA ILE A 17 -11.17 -1.81 5.07
C ILE A 17 -10.57 -0.94 6.17
N ALA A 18 -9.42 -1.33 6.75
CA ALA A 18 -8.75 -0.60 7.82
C ALA A 18 -8.20 0.76 7.37
N ALA A 19 -7.78 0.90 6.11
CA ALA A 19 -7.19 2.13 5.58
C ALA A 19 -8.02 3.41 5.84
N PRO A 20 -9.32 3.51 5.49
CA PRO A 20 -10.12 4.70 5.78
C PRO A 20 -10.30 4.97 7.28
N PHE A 21 -10.42 3.93 8.12
CA PHE A 21 -10.46 4.12 9.57
C PHE A 21 -9.15 4.69 10.10
N LEU A 22 -8.02 4.18 9.60
CA LEU A 22 -6.71 4.68 9.93
C LEU A 22 -6.58 6.17 9.56
N GLY A 23 -7.00 6.54 8.35
CA GLY A 23 -7.02 7.94 7.93
C GLY A 23 -7.89 8.82 8.84
N TYR A 24 -9.08 8.34 9.22
CA TYR A 24 -9.95 9.03 10.16
C TYR A 24 -9.30 9.26 11.53
N PHE A 25 -8.65 8.24 12.09
CA PHE A 25 -7.97 8.38 13.40
C PHE A 25 -6.76 9.32 13.33
N ILE A 26 -6.02 9.34 12.22
CA ILE A 26 -4.93 10.30 12.02
C ILE A 26 -5.46 11.74 12.01
N VAL A 27 -6.51 12.00 11.23
CA VAL A 27 -7.09 13.35 11.11
C VAL A 27 -7.77 13.78 12.41
N SER A 28 -8.29 12.82 13.19
CA SER A 28 -8.86 13.08 14.52
C SER A 28 -7.82 13.16 15.63
N GLU A 29 -6.53 13.23 15.31
CA GLU A 29 -5.40 13.33 16.24
C GLU A 29 -5.28 12.15 17.23
N HIS A 30 -5.93 11.02 16.96
CA HIS A 30 -5.83 9.79 17.75
C HIS A 30 -4.60 8.96 17.36
N TYR A 31 -3.41 9.56 17.47
CA TYR A 31 -2.16 9.00 16.95
C TYR A 31 -1.80 7.63 17.54
N LEU A 32 -2.09 7.39 18.84
CA LEU A 32 -1.81 6.10 19.47
C LEU A 32 -2.59 4.96 18.79
N THR A 33 -3.88 5.17 18.55
CA THR A 33 -4.74 4.20 17.87
C THR A 33 -4.29 4.01 16.43
N SER A 34 -3.93 5.08 15.72
CA SER A 34 -3.40 5.00 14.36
C SER A 34 -2.11 4.19 14.27
N VAL A 35 -1.18 4.34 15.21
CA VAL A 35 0.06 3.56 15.28
C VAL A 35 -0.25 2.08 15.52
N LEU A 36 -1.18 1.76 16.41
CA LEU A 36 -1.59 0.38 16.68
C LEU A 36 -2.20 -0.28 15.44
N ILE A 37 -3.11 0.42 14.75
CA ILE A 37 -3.73 -0.08 13.51
C ILE A 37 -2.68 -0.22 12.40
N PHE A 38 -1.77 0.74 12.25
CA PHE A 38 -0.68 0.68 11.29
C PHE A 38 0.25 -0.51 11.55
N GLY A 39 0.66 -0.71 12.80
CA GLY A 39 1.47 -1.85 13.22
C GLY A 39 0.77 -3.18 12.98
N PHE A 40 -0.52 -3.28 13.32
CA PHE A 40 -1.33 -4.45 13.04
C PHE A 40 -1.41 -4.74 11.53
N ALA A 41 -1.66 -3.72 10.70
CA ALA A 41 -1.69 -3.85 9.25
C ALA A 41 -0.35 -4.36 8.68
N GLY A 42 0.77 -3.83 9.16
CA GLY A 42 2.10 -4.30 8.76
C GLY A 42 2.38 -5.75 9.16
N ILE A 43 1.96 -6.16 10.36
CA ILE A 43 2.07 -7.56 10.80
C ILE A 43 1.21 -8.48 9.93
N THR A 44 -0.01 -8.06 9.59
CA THR A 44 -0.91 -8.86 8.74
C THR A 44 -0.37 -9.06 7.33
N ASP A 45 0.30 -8.06 6.74
CA ASP A 45 0.99 -8.17 5.44
C ASP A 45 2.17 -9.14 5.48
N MET A 46 2.96 -9.11 6.55
CA MET A 46 4.03 -10.11 6.70
C MET A 46 3.46 -11.53 6.84
N LEU A 47 2.33 -11.65 7.55
CA LEU A 47 1.69 -12.92 7.82
C LEU A 47 1.00 -13.49 6.58
N ASP A 48 0.30 -12.69 5.78
CA ASP A 48 -0.34 -13.18 4.55
C ASP A 48 0.68 -13.69 3.53
N GLY A 49 1.79 -12.96 3.31
CA GLY A 49 2.89 -13.39 2.46
C GLY A 49 3.63 -14.60 3.01
N TYR A 50 3.71 -14.75 4.34
CA TYR A 50 4.25 -15.96 4.97
C TYR A 50 3.31 -17.16 4.74
N ILE A 51 2.01 -17.00 4.96
CA ILE A 51 1.02 -18.07 4.81
C ILE A 51 0.94 -18.51 3.34
N ALA A 52 0.88 -17.56 2.40
CA ALA A 52 0.82 -17.85 0.97
C ALA A 52 2.05 -18.64 0.46
N ARG A 53 3.23 -18.41 1.04
CA ARG A 53 4.48 -19.12 0.66
C ARG A 53 4.63 -20.49 1.31
N ASN A 54 4.18 -20.64 2.55
CA ASN A 54 4.45 -21.85 3.34
C ASN A 54 3.31 -22.88 3.33
N PHE A 55 2.07 -22.48 3.00
CA PHE A 55 0.92 -23.37 3.00
C PHE A 55 0.45 -23.69 1.58
N LYS A 56 0.41 -24.97 1.24
CA LYS A 56 -0.14 -25.45 -0.03
C LYS A 56 -1.61 -25.05 -0.16
N ASN A 57 -2.01 -24.60 -1.35
CA ASN A 57 -3.37 -24.15 -1.71
C ASN A 57 -3.85 -22.83 -1.06
N GLN A 58 -2.99 -22.07 -0.37
CA GLN A 58 -3.35 -20.75 0.17
C GLN A 58 -2.94 -19.58 -0.74
N GLY A 59 -2.04 -19.81 -1.69
CA GLY A 59 -1.74 -18.86 -2.77
C GLY A 59 -2.87 -18.87 -3.80
N SER A 60 -3.41 -17.69 -4.11
CA SER A 60 -4.45 -17.50 -5.13
C SER A 60 -4.02 -16.47 -6.17
N MET A 61 -4.50 -16.59 -7.41
CA MET A 61 -4.22 -15.59 -8.44
C MET A 61 -4.87 -14.25 -8.11
N PHE A 62 -6.03 -14.29 -7.44
CA PHE A 62 -6.72 -13.10 -6.94
C PHE A 62 -5.88 -12.35 -5.90
N GLY A 63 -5.30 -13.07 -4.93
CA GLY A 63 -4.42 -12.49 -3.90
C GLY A 63 -3.20 -11.77 -4.49
N THR A 64 -2.62 -12.33 -5.55
CA THR A 64 -1.46 -11.73 -6.22
C THR A 64 -1.73 -10.32 -6.78
N VAL A 65 -3.00 -10.01 -7.09
CA VAL A 65 -3.43 -8.66 -7.51
C VAL A 65 -3.96 -7.85 -6.33
N LEU A 66 -4.68 -8.50 -5.41
CA LEU A 66 -5.29 -7.84 -4.25
C LEU A 66 -4.24 -7.28 -3.29
N ASP A 67 -3.15 -8.01 -3.00
CA ASP A 67 -2.16 -7.58 -2.01
C ASP A 67 -1.46 -6.27 -2.44
N PRO A 68 -0.93 -6.14 -3.69
CA PRO A 68 -0.37 -4.86 -4.14
C PRO A 68 -1.38 -3.72 -4.18
N MET A 69 -2.67 -4.01 -4.41
CA MET A 69 -3.73 -3.00 -4.35
C MET A 69 -3.99 -2.54 -2.92
N ALA A 70 -4.09 -3.49 -1.98
CA ALA A 70 -4.29 -3.21 -0.56
C ALA A 70 -3.15 -2.35 0.00
N ASP A 71 -1.90 -2.68 -0.33
CA ASP A 71 -0.72 -1.89 0.03
C ASP A 71 -0.79 -0.47 -0.49
N LYS A 72 -1.11 -0.29 -1.77
CA LYS A 72 -1.18 1.04 -2.39
C LYS A 72 -2.30 1.89 -1.82
N ILE A 73 -3.45 1.30 -1.51
CA ILE A 73 -4.56 1.99 -0.86
C ILE A 73 -4.15 2.43 0.54
N LEU A 74 -3.62 1.50 1.35
CA LEU A 74 -3.19 1.78 2.72
C LEU A 74 -2.13 2.91 2.74
N MET A 75 -1.10 2.80 1.91
CA MET A 75 -0.03 3.81 1.82
C MET A 75 -0.55 5.17 1.33
N SER A 76 -1.46 5.18 0.36
CA SER A 76 -2.04 6.43 -0.15
C SER A 76 -2.86 7.14 0.94
N VAL A 77 -3.73 6.40 1.63
CA VAL A 77 -4.55 6.95 2.72
C VAL A 77 -3.69 7.46 3.86
N LEU A 78 -2.67 6.70 4.28
CA LEU A 78 -1.71 7.13 5.30
C LEU A 78 -1.03 8.45 4.92
N THR A 79 -0.44 8.50 3.72
CA THR A 79 0.33 9.68 3.28
C THR A 79 -0.55 10.92 3.17
N ILE A 80 -1.76 10.78 2.60
CA ILE A 80 -2.72 11.89 2.48
C ILE A 80 -3.19 12.35 3.87
N SER A 81 -3.56 11.41 4.75
CA SER A 81 -4.09 11.75 6.07
C SER A 81 -3.04 12.44 6.95
N LEU A 82 -1.77 12.02 6.87
CA LEU A 82 -0.67 12.69 7.55
C LEU A 82 -0.44 14.12 7.03
N THR A 83 -0.63 14.37 5.73
CA THR A 83 -0.59 15.74 5.20
C THR A 83 -1.75 16.59 5.66
N VAL A 84 -2.96 16.03 5.71
CA VAL A 84 -4.14 16.72 6.24
C VAL A 84 -3.96 17.05 7.72
N ALA A 85 -3.33 16.16 8.49
CA ALA A 85 -2.95 16.41 9.89
C ALA A 85 -1.75 17.37 10.06
N GLY A 86 -1.21 17.95 8.97
CA GLY A 86 -0.08 18.89 9.05
C GLY A 86 1.26 18.26 9.40
N LEU A 87 1.40 16.92 9.30
CA LEU A 87 2.62 16.20 9.67
C LEU A 87 3.53 15.91 8.46
N LEU A 88 2.98 15.86 7.24
CA LEU A 88 3.75 15.71 6.00
C LEU A 88 3.53 16.90 5.06
N PRO A 89 4.61 17.50 4.51
CA PRO A 89 4.48 18.62 3.59
C PRO A 89 3.83 18.20 2.27
N VAL A 90 2.95 19.07 1.75
CA VAL A 90 2.16 18.81 0.51
C VAL A 90 3.04 18.39 -0.69
N PRO A 91 4.20 19.03 -0.97
CA PRO A 91 5.04 18.63 -2.10
C PRO A 91 5.54 17.18 -2.02
N LEU A 92 5.86 16.70 -0.82
CA LEU A 92 6.33 15.33 -0.62
C LEU A 92 5.21 14.32 -0.87
N THR A 93 4.01 14.59 -0.36
CA THR A 93 2.84 13.76 -0.59
C THR A 93 2.44 13.74 -2.06
N ALA A 94 2.49 14.88 -2.75
CA ALA A 94 2.25 14.96 -4.19
C ALA A 94 3.27 14.10 -4.97
N LEU A 95 4.55 14.13 -4.60
CA LEU A 95 5.60 13.30 -5.22
C LEU A 95 5.32 11.82 -5.02
N ILE A 96 4.98 11.41 -3.80
CA ILE A 96 4.69 10.00 -3.46
C ILE A 96 3.48 9.49 -4.25
N ILE A 97 2.36 10.22 -4.20
CA ILE A 97 1.11 9.83 -4.85
C ILE A 97 1.25 9.83 -6.37
N SER A 98 1.89 10.85 -6.95
CA SER A 98 2.10 10.91 -8.40
C SER A 98 2.98 9.76 -8.89
N ARG A 99 4.09 9.46 -8.20
CA ARG A 99 4.96 8.33 -8.53
C ARG A 99 4.20 7.00 -8.46
N ASP A 100 3.43 6.78 -7.41
CA ASP A 100 2.67 5.54 -7.22
C ASP A 100 1.56 5.39 -8.27
N GLY A 101 0.84 6.48 -8.58
CA GLY A 101 -0.14 6.52 -9.66
C GLY A 101 0.48 6.24 -11.03
N LEU A 102 1.67 6.81 -11.31
CA LEU A 102 2.41 6.54 -12.55
C LEU A 102 2.83 5.07 -12.66
N LEU A 103 3.29 4.45 -11.58
CA LEU A 103 3.65 3.02 -11.58
C LEU A 103 2.43 2.11 -11.80
N ILE A 104 1.30 2.43 -11.16
CA ILE A 104 0.04 1.69 -11.37
C ILE A 104 -0.42 1.85 -12.82
N GLY A 105 -0.43 3.08 -13.33
CA GLY A 105 -0.82 3.39 -14.71
C GLY A 105 0.10 2.72 -15.74
N ALA A 106 1.42 2.75 -15.53
CA ALA A 106 2.39 2.06 -16.37
C ALA A 106 2.16 0.55 -16.34
N SER A 107 1.95 -0.05 -15.17
CA SER A 107 1.65 -1.48 -15.03
C SER A 107 0.37 -1.86 -15.77
N PHE A 108 -0.68 -1.05 -15.66
CA PHE A 108 -1.94 -1.22 -16.38
C PHE A 108 -1.74 -1.13 -17.90
N TYR A 109 -0.99 -0.13 -18.36
CA TYR A 109 -0.68 0.10 -19.77
C TYR A 109 0.14 -1.04 -20.39
N PHE A 110 1.21 -1.47 -19.73
CA PHE A 110 2.02 -2.60 -20.19
C PHE A 110 1.21 -3.89 -20.22
N ARG A 111 0.38 -4.16 -19.20
CA ARG A 111 -0.53 -5.30 -19.20
C ARG A 111 -1.50 -5.25 -20.38
N PHE A 112 -2.09 -4.10 -20.68
CA PHE A 112 -2.98 -3.94 -21.82
C PHE A 112 -2.29 -4.17 -23.17
N LYS A 113 -1.02 -3.71 -23.31
CA LYS A 113 -0.25 -3.87 -24.55
C LYS A 113 0.18 -5.32 -24.78
N SER A 114 0.51 -6.06 -23.73
CA SER A 114 1.00 -7.44 -23.82
C SER A 114 -0.08 -8.49 -24.07
N LEU A 115 -1.37 -8.13 -24.09
CA LEU A 115 -2.47 -9.06 -24.35
C LEU A 115 -2.48 -9.57 -25.81
N PRO A 116 -2.54 -10.89 -26.05
CA PRO A 116 -2.67 -11.44 -27.39
C PRO A 116 -4.04 -11.07 -28.01
N PRO A 117 -4.11 -10.74 -29.31
CA PRO A 117 -5.38 -10.45 -29.97
C PRO A 117 -6.32 -11.67 -29.92
N PRO A 118 -7.66 -11.49 -29.82
CA PRO A 118 -8.41 -10.24 -29.68
C PRO A 118 -8.33 -9.62 -28.27
N LYS A 119 -8.28 -8.28 -28.21
CA LYS A 119 -8.22 -7.49 -26.98
C LYS A 119 -9.62 -7.24 -26.43
N THR A 120 -10.06 -8.08 -25.48
CA THR A 120 -11.38 -7.96 -24.83
C THR A 120 -11.21 -7.61 -23.35
N ILE A 121 -12.13 -6.83 -22.78
CA ILE A 121 -12.15 -6.49 -21.33
C ILE A 121 -12.12 -7.75 -20.47
N SER A 122 -12.84 -8.81 -20.87
CA SER A 122 -12.83 -10.10 -20.15
C SER A 122 -11.45 -10.76 -20.09
N ARG A 123 -10.59 -10.58 -21.11
CA ARG A 123 -9.19 -11.09 -21.11
C ARG A 123 -8.23 -10.18 -20.34
N TYR A 124 -8.53 -8.89 -20.26
CA TYR A 124 -7.76 -7.95 -19.48
C TYR A 124 -7.75 -8.33 -17.98
N PHE A 125 -8.94 -8.68 -17.47
CA PHE A 125 -9.13 -9.20 -16.12
C PHE A 125 -8.81 -10.70 -15.97
N ASP A 126 -8.40 -11.38 -17.05
CA ASP A 126 -7.99 -12.78 -16.98
C ASP A 126 -6.55 -12.87 -16.46
N VAL A 127 -6.44 -13.17 -15.17
CA VAL A 127 -5.20 -13.12 -14.40
C VAL A 127 -4.21 -14.22 -14.82
N ASN A 128 -4.69 -15.26 -15.52
CA ASN A 128 -3.88 -16.35 -16.06
C ASN A 128 -2.91 -15.93 -17.18
N LEU A 129 -3.12 -14.78 -17.80
CA LEU A 129 -2.28 -14.22 -18.86
C LEU A 129 -1.23 -13.23 -18.30
N ALA A 130 -0.49 -13.60 -17.25
CA ALA A 130 0.50 -12.70 -16.64
C ALA A 130 1.71 -12.50 -17.57
N THR A 131 1.65 -11.50 -18.45
CA THR A 131 2.64 -11.28 -19.54
C THR A 131 3.75 -10.27 -19.21
N VAL A 132 4.04 -9.98 -17.94
CA VAL A 132 5.23 -9.17 -17.57
C VAL A 132 5.80 -9.67 -16.24
N GLU A 133 6.90 -10.42 -16.30
CA GLU A 133 7.75 -10.64 -15.12
C GLU A 133 8.47 -9.32 -14.78
N LEU A 134 7.84 -8.49 -13.96
CA LEU A 134 8.51 -7.33 -13.38
C LEU A 134 9.60 -7.84 -12.45
N ARG A 135 10.83 -7.94 -12.97
CA ARG A 135 11.97 -8.38 -12.16
C ARG A 135 12.09 -7.46 -10.94
N PRO A 136 12.17 -8.02 -9.73
CA PRO A 136 12.25 -7.22 -8.52
C PRO A 136 13.54 -6.41 -8.53
N ASN A 137 13.40 -5.09 -8.65
CA ASN A 137 14.53 -4.17 -8.59
C ASN A 137 14.80 -3.80 -7.12
N PHE A 138 16.07 -3.84 -6.70
CA PHE A 138 16.50 -3.45 -5.36
C PHE A 138 16.08 -2.01 -5.03
N LEU A 139 16.17 -1.09 -5.99
CA LEU A 139 15.74 0.30 -5.83
C LEU A 139 14.24 0.41 -5.50
N GLY A 140 13.41 -0.45 -6.09
CA GLY A 140 11.97 -0.49 -5.80
C GLY A 140 11.69 -0.91 -4.37
N LYS A 141 12.38 -1.94 -3.89
CA LYS A 141 12.26 -2.43 -2.50
C LYS A 141 12.76 -1.39 -1.49
N ALA A 142 13.92 -0.80 -1.75
CA ALA A 142 14.49 0.24 -0.90
C ALA A 142 13.52 1.43 -0.77
N ASN A 143 12.93 1.89 -1.87
CA ASN A 143 11.95 2.98 -1.83
C ASN A 143 10.73 2.64 -0.97
N THR A 144 10.18 1.42 -1.10
CA THR A 144 9.03 1.00 -0.28
C THR A 144 9.39 0.96 1.21
N VAL A 145 10.58 0.46 1.57
CA VAL A 145 11.07 0.44 2.95
C VAL A 145 11.24 1.86 3.49
N LEU A 146 11.84 2.75 2.70
CA LEU A 146 12.01 4.16 3.08
C LEU A 146 10.66 4.85 3.26
N GLN A 147 9.68 4.57 2.39
CA GLN A 147 8.36 5.17 2.48
C GLN A 147 7.58 4.67 3.71
N LEU A 148 7.64 3.37 4.02
CA LEU A 148 7.07 2.81 5.25
C LEU A 148 7.75 3.38 6.50
N GLY A 149 9.08 3.50 6.48
CA GLY A 149 9.85 4.12 7.56
C GLY A 149 9.47 5.59 7.76
N LEU A 150 9.36 6.36 6.67
CA LEU A 150 8.93 7.76 6.71
C LEU A 150 7.54 7.89 7.32
N VAL A 151 6.55 7.16 6.79
CA VAL A 151 5.17 7.20 7.30
C VAL A 151 5.10 6.76 8.77
N GLY A 152 5.80 5.68 9.14
CA GLY A 152 5.84 5.19 10.52
C GLY A 152 6.47 6.19 11.49
N CYS A 153 7.62 6.76 11.13
CA CYS A 153 8.29 7.78 11.95
C CYS A 153 7.44 9.05 12.08
N THR A 154 6.83 9.53 11.00
CA THR A 154 5.97 10.71 11.03
C THR A 154 4.72 10.46 11.88
N LEU A 155 4.13 9.28 11.81
CA LEU A 155 2.99 8.91 12.63
C LEU A 155 3.35 8.80 14.13
N LEU A 156 4.59 8.39 14.45
CA LEU A 156 5.11 8.33 15.81
C LEU A 156 5.56 9.70 16.36
N ALA A 157 5.89 10.66 15.50
CA ALA A 157 6.45 11.95 15.90
C ALA A 157 5.59 12.73 16.91
N PRO A 158 4.25 12.81 16.78
CA PRO A 158 3.38 13.43 17.79
C PRO A 158 3.42 12.73 19.15
N LEU A 159 3.51 11.40 19.17
CA LEU A 159 3.53 10.63 20.42
C LEU A 159 4.84 10.79 21.19
N LEU A 160 5.94 11.07 20.48
CA LEU A 160 7.26 11.29 21.03
C LEU A 160 7.56 12.77 21.36
N GLY A 161 6.61 13.68 21.07
CA GLY A 161 6.76 15.12 21.33
C GLY A 161 7.70 15.85 20.37
N PHE A 162 7.97 15.29 19.18
CA PHE A 162 8.89 15.89 18.19
C PHE A 162 8.23 16.94 17.27
N VAL A 163 6.94 17.21 17.42
CA VAL A 163 6.17 18.07 16.51
C VAL A 163 6.50 19.56 16.67
N ASP A 164 6.95 19.99 17.85
CA ASP A 164 7.22 21.41 18.15
C ASP A 164 8.60 21.92 17.71
N HIS A 165 9.33 21.18 16.86
CA HIS A 165 10.67 21.60 16.46
C HIS A 165 10.59 22.77 15.45
N PRO A 166 11.21 23.94 15.72
CA PRO A 166 11.08 25.14 14.89
C PRO A 166 11.54 25.00 13.42
N TYR A 167 12.32 23.96 13.09
CA TYR A 167 12.72 23.67 11.70
C TYR A 167 11.57 23.09 10.87
N LEU A 168 10.53 22.50 11.47
CA LEU A 168 9.37 21.98 10.75
C LEU A 168 8.43 23.09 10.27
N GLN A 169 8.37 24.22 10.98
CA GLN A 169 7.53 25.37 10.62
C GLN A 169 8.06 26.17 9.41
N GLY A 170 9.35 26.04 9.07
CA GLY A 170 9.97 26.76 7.96
C GLY A 170 9.79 26.12 6.57
N TYR A 171 9.23 24.91 6.51
CA TYR A 171 9.03 24.17 5.24
C TYR A 171 7.56 24.14 4.78
N TRP A 172 6.66 24.82 5.49
CA TRP A 172 5.25 24.99 5.14
C TRP A 172 5.02 26.29 4.37
#